data_AF-A0A7S1H4R0-F1
#
_entry.id   AF-A0A7S1H4R0-F1
#
_cell.length_a   1.000
_cell.length_b   1.000
_cell.length_c   1.000
_cell.angle_alpha   90.00
_cell.angle_beta   90.00
_cell.angle_gamma   90.00
#
_symmetry.space_group_name_H-M   'P 1'
#
loop_
_entity.id
_entity.type
_entity.pdbx_description
1 polymer ?
#
loop_
_entity_poly.entity_id
_entity_poly.type
_entity_poly.pdbx_seq_one_letter_code
_entity_poly.pdbx_strand_id
1 'polypeptide(L)'
;PKDVGDKVTGGAINAEGALTVRTTAIGAETTLARIIRMVESAQAAKAPIQRIVDRVSAVFVPVVLGIALATFLGWAVVTGDWEHALINAVAVLVIACPCALVISTPVTIVSGLAAAARRGILIKGGVHLEQARRLRVLALDKTGTLTEGRPMLVAQQ
;
A
#
# COMPACT_ATOMS: atom_id res chain seq x y z
N PRO A 1 -22.83 0.81 33.84
CA PRO A 1 -24.24 1.14 34.12
C PRO A 1 -24.84 2.02 33.01
N LYS A 2 -26.09 1.74 32.65
CA LYS A 2 -26.89 2.56 31.73
C LYS A 2 -28.26 2.76 32.37
N ASP A 3 -28.66 4.01 32.53
CA ASP A 3 -29.92 4.38 33.17
C ASP A 3 -30.87 5.08 32.20
N VAL A 4 -32.10 5.32 32.66
CA VAL A 4 -33.14 6.00 31.88
C VAL A 4 -32.64 7.38 31.45
N GLY A 5 -32.61 7.62 30.13
CA GLY A 5 -32.12 8.86 29.53
C GLY A 5 -30.70 8.79 28.97
N ASP A 6 -29.93 7.75 29.31
CA ASP A 6 -28.59 7.57 28.75
C ASP A 6 -28.63 7.20 27.27
N LYS A 7 -27.70 7.79 26.51
CA LYS A 7 -27.50 7.41 25.11
C LYS A 7 -26.82 6.04 25.02
N VAL A 8 -27.31 5.21 24.11
CA VAL A 8 -26.67 3.96 23.72
C VAL A 8 -26.16 4.07 22.28
N THR A 9 -25.07 3.38 21.96
CA THR A 9 -24.48 3.39 20.62
C THR A 9 -24.82 2.09 19.90
N GLY A 10 -25.29 2.19 18.65
CA GLY A 10 -25.51 1.02 17.80
C GLY A 10 -24.21 0.25 17.59
N GLY A 11 -24.27 -1.08 17.76
CA GLY A 11 -23.11 -1.96 17.75
C GLY A 11 -22.48 -2.24 19.13
N ALA A 12 -22.95 -1.56 20.19
CA ALA A 12 -22.59 -1.93 21.56
C ALA A 12 -23.22 -3.28 21.96
N ILE A 13 -22.50 -4.04 22.79
CA ILE A 13 -23.00 -5.30 23.36
C ILE A 13 -23.66 -4.97 24.70
N ASN A 14 -24.94 -5.34 24.85
CA ASN A 14 -25.61 -5.31 26.14
C ASN A 14 -25.10 -6.48 26.98
N ALA A 15 -24.63 -6.21 28.20
CA ALA A 15 -24.05 -7.23 29.07
C ALA A 15 -25.15 -7.97 29.86
N GLU A 16 -25.72 -7.30 30.86
CA GLU A 16 -26.73 -7.86 31.75
C GLU A 16 -27.98 -6.97 31.77
N GLY A 17 -29.13 -7.59 32.03
CA GLY A 17 -30.43 -6.90 32.09
C GLY A 17 -31.08 -6.68 30.73
N ALA A 18 -32.40 -6.40 30.75
CA ALA A 18 -33.16 -6.06 29.55
C ALA A 18 -33.24 -4.55 29.37
N LEU A 19 -32.97 -4.07 28.16
CA LEU A 19 -33.05 -2.65 27.80
C LEU A 19 -34.11 -2.43 26.72
N THR A 20 -35.05 -1.52 26.98
CA THR A 20 -35.93 -0.97 25.95
C THR A 20 -35.38 0.38 25.53
N VAL A 21 -35.00 0.51 24.26
CA VAL A 21 -34.30 1.70 23.76
C VAL A 21 -35.07 2.36 22.63
N ARG A 22 -35.14 3.70 22.69
CA ARG A 22 -35.74 4.51 21.64
C ARG A 22 -34.68 4.81 20.59
N THR A 23 -34.95 4.43 19.34
CA THR A 23 -34.04 4.72 18.23
C THR A 23 -33.99 6.22 17.95
N THR A 24 -32.81 6.83 18.09
CA THR A 24 -32.60 8.26 17.82
C THR A 24 -31.90 8.54 16.49
N ALA A 25 -31.29 7.53 15.87
CA ALA A 25 -30.60 7.64 14.58
C ALA A 25 -30.65 6.30 13.84
N ILE A 26 -30.87 6.33 12.53
CA ILE A 26 -30.91 5.15 11.65
C ILE A 26 -30.01 5.34 10.43
N GLY A 27 -29.53 4.23 9.86
CA GLY A 27 -28.73 4.22 8.63
C GLY A 27 -27.49 5.13 8.71
N ALA A 28 -27.42 6.11 7.81
CA ALA A 28 -26.27 7.00 7.66
C ALA A 28 -26.02 7.92 8.86
N GLU A 29 -27.02 8.18 9.69
CA GLU A 29 -26.91 9.05 10.87
C GLU A 29 -26.17 8.37 12.05
N THR A 30 -26.06 7.03 12.02
CA THR A 30 -25.48 6.23 13.11
C THR A 30 -23.99 6.50 13.32
N THR A 31 -23.51 6.29 14.55
CA THR A 31 -22.09 6.41 14.88
C THR A 31 -21.22 5.48 14.03
N LEU A 32 -21.68 4.24 13.79
CA LEU A 32 -20.98 3.28 12.94
C LEU A 32 -20.85 3.78 11.50
N ALA A 33 -21.93 4.31 10.92
CA ALA A 33 -21.89 4.86 9.57
C ALA A 33 -20.96 6.09 9.47
N ARG A 34 -20.87 6.92 10.52
CA ARG A 34 -19.89 8.01 10.59
C ARG A 34 -18.46 7.47 10.62
N ILE A 35 -18.18 6.43 11.40
CA ILE A 35 -16.86 5.78 11.44
C ILE A 35 -16.48 5.23 10.06
N ILE A 36 -17.38 4.51 9.40
CA ILE A 36 -17.14 3.96 8.05
C ILE A 36 -16.77 5.09 7.08
N ARG A 37 -17.54 6.18 7.05
CA ARG A 37 -17.22 7.33 6.18
C ARG A 37 -15.88 7.98 6.51
N MET A 38 -15.52 8.08 7.79
CA MET A 38 -14.21 8.58 8.20
C MET A 38 -13.08 7.64 7.73
N VAL A 39 -13.27 6.33 7.80
CA VAL A 39 -12.30 5.34 7.30
C VAL A 39 -12.18 5.43 5.77
N GLU A 40 -13.30 5.48 5.05
CA GLU A 40 -13.30 5.55 3.58
C GLU A 40 -12.64 6.83 3.06
N SER A 41 -12.96 7.99 3.67
CA SER A 41 -12.33 9.26 3.31
C SER A 41 -10.82 9.27 3.61
N ALA A 42 -10.38 8.60 4.67
CA ALA A 42 -8.95 8.45 4.99
C ALA A 42 -8.23 7.47 4.05
N GLN A 43 -8.92 6.45 3.53
CA GLN A 43 -8.34 5.43 2.64
C GLN A 43 -8.28 5.85 1.16
N ALA A 44 -8.87 6.98 0.77
CA ALA A 44 -8.98 7.43 -0.63
C ALA A 44 -7.65 7.86 -1.31
N ALA A 45 -6.48 7.54 -0.75
CA ALA A 45 -5.18 7.90 -1.32
C ALA A 45 -4.52 6.73 -2.05
N LYS A 46 -4.31 6.88 -3.37
CA LYS A 46 -3.56 5.91 -4.20
C LYS A 46 -2.13 5.73 -3.70
N ALA A 47 -1.63 4.50 -3.82
CA ALA A 47 -0.28 4.11 -3.44
C ALA A 47 0.83 4.79 -4.28
N PRO A 48 1.93 5.26 -3.67
CA PRO A 48 2.93 6.09 -4.33
C PRO A 48 4.02 5.36 -5.15
N ILE A 49 4.17 4.02 -5.08
CA ILE A 49 5.32 3.31 -5.70
C ILE A 49 5.18 2.98 -7.18
N GLN A 50 3.96 2.88 -7.72
CA GLN A 50 3.74 2.78 -9.17
C GLN A 50 4.55 3.88 -9.90
N ARG A 51 4.70 5.05 -9.26
CA ARG A 51 5.46 6.19 -9.76
C ARG A 51 6.97 5.96 -9.94
N ILE A 52 7.62 5.02 -9.25
CA ILE A 52 9.08 4.85 -9.37
C ILE A 52 9.44 4.15 -10.68
N VAL A 53 8.81 3.01 -10.95
CA VAL A 53 9.03 2.28 -12.22
C VAL A 53 8.58 3.15 -13.39
N ASP A 54 7.43 3.82 -13.27
CA ASP A 54 6.93 4.74 -14.30
C ASP A 54 7.90 5.90 -14.57
N ARG A 55 8.52 6.47 -13.52
CA ARG A 55 9.48 7.56 -13.66
C ARG A 55 10.80 7.10 -14.28
N VAL A 56 11.28 5.91 -13.91
CA VAL A 56 12.49 5.34 -14.53
C VAL A 56 12.22 5.07 -16.00
N SER A 57 11.10 4.44 -16.34
CA SER A 57 10.70 4.17 -17.73
C SER A 57 10.53 5.46 -18.55
N ALA A 58 9.97 6.52 -17.95
CA ALA A 58 9.79 7.82 -18.61
C ALA A 58 11.11 8.47 -19.07
N VAL A 59 12.24 8.12 -18.44
CA VAL A 59 13.58 8.59 -18.84
C VAL A 59 14.31 7.54 -19.65
N PHE A 60 14.24 6.28 -19.25
CA PHE A 60 15.00 5.17 -19.85
C PHE A 60 14.58 4.93 -21.31
N VAL A 61 13.28 4.86 -21.59
CA VAL A 61 12.75 4.59 -22.93
C VAL A 61 13.22 5.63 -23.95
N PRO A 62 13.03 6.95 -23.75
CA PRO A 62 13.48 7.94 -24.72
C PRO A 62 15.00 7.99 -24.88
N VAL A 63 15.78 7.72 -23.82
CA VAL A 63 17.25 7.64 -23.91
C VAL A 63 17.67 6.46 -24.81
N VAL A 64 17.11 5.28 -24.60
CA VAL A 64 17.42 4.08 -25.41
C VAL A 64 17.02 4.28 -26.88
N LEU A 65 15.86 4.88 -27.13
CA LEU A 65 15.42 5.28 -28.48
C LEU A 65 16.40 6.26 -29.12
N GLY A 66 16.86 7.27 -28.37
CA GLY A 66 17.85 8.22 -28.85
C GLY A 66 19.18 7.56 -29.21
N ILE A 67 19.67 6.63 -28.38
CA ILE A 67 20.90 5.88 -28.65
C ILE A 67 20.71 4.97 -29.87
N ALA A 68 19.60 4.25 -29.98
CA ALA A 68 19.34 3.39 -31.14
C ALA A 68 19.28 4.19 -32.45
N LEU A 69 18.64 5.37 -32.43
CA LEU A 69 18.60 6.27 -33.59
C LEU A 69 20.00 6.82 -33.93
N ALA A 70 20.79 7.20 -32.93
CA ALA A 70 22.16 7.66 -33.13
C ALA A 70 23.05 6.54 -33.72
N THR A 71 22.90 5.31 -33.25
CA THR A 71 23.59 4.13 -33.80
C THR A 71 23.20 3.90 -35.26
N PHE A 72 21.90 3.96 -35.57
CA PHE A 72 21.41 3.80 -36.94
C PHE A 72 21.99 4.85 -37.88
N LEU A 73 21.86 6.14 -37.54
CA LEU A 73 22.34 7.24 -38.39
C LEU A 73 23.87 7.23 -38.49
N GLY A 74 24.57 6.95 -37.39
CA GLY A 74 26.03 6.89 -37.37
C GLY A 74 26.58 5.79 -38.27
N TRP A 75 26.03 4.58 -38.21
CA TRP A 75 26.45 3.50 -39.09
C TRP A 75 26.06 3.76 -40.55
N ALA A 76 24.83 4.20 -40.81
CA ALA A 76 24.37 4.47 -42.17
C ALA A 76 25.23 5.52 -42.89
N VAL A 77 25.67 6.58 -42.18
CA VAL A 77 26.51 7.64 -42.76
C VAL A 77 27.97 7.19 -42.96
N VAL A 78 28.52 6.39 -42.04
CA VAL A 78 29.94 5.98 -42.10
C VAL A 78 30.16 4.82 -43.07
N THR A 79 29.29 3.82 -43.09
CA THR A 79 29.48 2.61 -43.91
C THR A 79 28.68 2.64 -45.21
N GLY A 80 27.62 3.45 -45.31
CA GLY A 80 26.66 3.42 -46.42
C GLY A 80 25.77 2.17 -46.45
N ASP A 81 25.92 1.28 -45.47
CA ASP A 81 25.20 0.02 -45.37
C ASP A 81 24.02 0.14 -44.40
N TRP A 82 22.83 0.28 -44.98
CA TRP A 82 21.57 0.43 -44.25
C TRP A 82 21.13 -0.85 -43.54
N GLU A 83 21.52 -2.02 -44.03
CA GLU A 83 21.16 -3.30 -43.44
C GLU A 83 21.93 -3.49 -42.12
N HIS A 84 23.24 -3.30 -42.15
CA HIS A 84 24.07 -3.36 -40.94
C HIS A 84 23.71 -2.27 -39.93
N ALA A 85 23.39 -1.06 -40.39
CA ALA A 85 22.93 0.03 -39.51
C ALA A 85 21.65 -0.34 -38.76
N LEU A 86 20.67 -0.94 -39.45
CA LEU A 86 19.41 -1.36 -38.86
C LEU A 86 19.60 -2.51 -37.86
N ILE A 87 20.42 -3.51 -38.21
CA ILE A 87 20.74 -4.64 -37.33
C ILE A 87 21.34 -4.13 -36.02
N ASN A 88 22.31 -3.21 -36.09
CA ASN A 88 22.97 -2.66 -34.91
C ASN A 88 22.01 -1.83 -34.04
N ALA A 89 21.13 -1.04 -34.65
CA ALA A 89 20.12 -0.26 -33.91
C ALA A 89 19.12 -1.17 -33.18
N VAL A 90 18.63 -2.24 -33.84
CA VAL A 90 17.75 -3.24 -33.21
C VAL A 90 18.47 -3.98 -32.10
N ALA A 91 19.75 -4.34 -32.28
CA ALA A 91 20.55 -5.00 -31.25
C ALA A 91 20.65 -4.15 -29.98
N VAL A 92 20.82 -2.83 -30.11
CA VAL A 92 20.79 -1.89 -28.97
C VAL A 92 19.44 -1.93 -28.25
N LEU A 93 18.33 -1.91 -28.97
CA LEU A 93 16.98 -1.98 -28.37
C LEU A 93 16.75 -3.30 -27.63
N VAL A 94 17.19 -4.43 -28.22
CA VAL A 94 17.02 -5.77 -27.63
C VAL A 94 17.84 -5.92 -26.35
N ILE A 95 19.10 -5.49 -26.36
CA ILE A 95 19.98 -5.56 -25.19
C ILE A 95 19.50 -4.64 -24.07
N ALA A 96 18.86 -3.52 -24.42
CA ALA A 96 18.31 -2.57 -23.45
C ALA A 96 17.06 -3.07 -22.70
N CYS A 97 16.51 -4.24 -23.02
CA CYS A 97 15.29 -4.74 -22.38
C CYS A 97 15.47 -4.91 -20.85
N PRO A 98 14.75 -4.17 -20.00
CA PRO A 98 15.00 -4.13 -18.55
C PRO A 98 14.25 -5.25 -17.79
N CYS A 99 14.37 -6.51 -18.22
CA CYS A 99 13.62 -7.64 -17.66
C CYS A 99 13.78 -7.77 -16.13
N ALA A 100 15.01 -7.61 -15.63
CA ALA A 100 15.33 -7.72 -14.20
C ALA A 100 14.67 -6.61 -13.36
N LEU A 101 14.57 -5.39 -13.91
CA LEU A 101 13.96 -4.25 -13.23
C LEU A 101 12.47 -4.51 -12.96
N VAL A 102 11.76 -5.04 -13.96
CA VAL A 102 10.32 -5.31 -13.90
C VAL A 102 9.99 -6.34 -12.82
N ILE A 103 10.78 -7.41 -12.72
CA ILE A 103 10.52 -8.49 -11.74
C ILE A 103 11.04 -8.17 -10.33
N SER A 104 12.00 -7.25 -10.19
CA SER A 104 12.65 -6.94 -8.91
C SER A 104 11.64 -6.53 -7.83
N THR A 105 10.69 -5.67 -8.17
CA THR A 105 9.70 -5.13 -7.22
C THR A 105 8.73 -6.20 -6.70
N PRO A 106 7.99 -6.95 -7.55
CA PRO A 106 7.06 -7.96 -7.06
C PRO A 106 7.76 -9.08 -6.29
N VAL A 107 8.95 -9.53 -6.74
CA VAL A 107 9.72 -10.57 -6.04
C VAL A 107 10.13 -10.10 -4.64
N THR A 108 10.61 -8.86 -4.51
CA THR A 108 11.01 -8.28 -3.22
C THR A 108 9.81 -8.13 -2.28
N ILE A 109 8.67 -7.62 -2.79
CA ILE A 109 7.45 -7.44 -1.99
C ILE A 109 6.92 -8.78 -1.49
N VAL A 110 6.73 -9.76 -2.38
CA VAL A 110 6.18 -11.07 -2.00
C VAL A 110 7.11 -11.78 -1.01
N SER A 111 8.41 -11.73 -1.24
CA SER A 111 9.40 -12.31 -0.32
C SER A 111 9.37 -11.63 1.06
N GLY A 112 9.25 -10.30 1.09
CA GLY A 112 9.14 -9.52 2.33
C GLY A 112 7.85 -9.84 3.10
N LEU A 113 6.71 -9.91 2.40
CA LEU A 113 5.42 -10.29 2.99
C LEU A 113 5.48 -11.72 3.55
N ALA A 114 6.05 -12.67 2.81
CA ALA A 114 6.22 -14.05 3.28
C ALA A 114 7.12 -14.13 4.52
N ALA A 115 8.20 -13.35 4.56
CA ALA A 115 9.10 -13.30 5.71
C ALA A 115 8.41 -12.70 6.96
N ALA A 116 7.58 -11.66 6.79
CA ALA A 116 6.80 -11.07 7.87
C ALA A 116 5.73 -12.05 8.40
N ALA A 117 5.01 -12.73 7.50
CA ALA A 117 3.98 -13.70 7.86
C ALA A 117 4.55 -14.86 8.70
N ARG A 118 5.75 -15.37 8.35
CA ARG A 118 6.45 -16.40 9.15
C ARG A 118 6.79 -15.95 10.58
N ARG A 119 6.75 -14.65 10.86
CA ARG A 119 6.98 -14.07 12.19
C ARG A 119 5.69 -13.60 12.87
N GLY A 120 4.52 -14.01 12.36
CA GLY A 120 3.22 -13.60 12.90
C GLY A 120 2.82 -12.16 12.56
N ILE A 121 3.52 -11.50 11.63
CA ILE A 121 3.23 -10.12 11.22
C ILE A 121 2.42 -10.15 9.92
N LEU A 122 1.12 -9.87 10.01
CA LEU A 122 0.23 -9.81 8.85
C LEU A 122 0.26 -8.41 8.21
N ILE A 123 0.83 -8.31 7.01
CA ILE A 123 0.86 -7.07 6.23
C ILE A 123 -0.09 -7.22 5.04
N LYS A 124 -1.13 -6.37 4.98
CA LYS A 124 -2.22 -6.46 3.99
C LYS A 124 -1.85 -5.83 2.63
N GLY A 125 -0.78 -6.31 1.99
CA GLY A 125 -0.33 -5.87 0.66
C GLY A 125 0.96 -5.03 0.68
N GLY A 126 1.59 -4.91 -0.49
CA GLY A 126 2.92 -4.29 -0.63
C GLY A 126 3.00 -2.80 -0.27
N VAL A 127 1.90 -2.07 -0.47
CA VAL A 127 1.83 -0.63 -0.18
C VAL A 127 2.10 -0.34 1.30
N HIS A 128 1.53 -1.15 2.20
CA HIS A 128 1.73 -0.99 3.63
C HIS A 128 3.14 -1.40 4.06
N LEU A 129 3.74 -2.40 3.41
CA LEU A 129 5.13 -2.79 3.63
C LEU A 129 6.09 -1.64 3.31
N GLU A 130 5.84 -0.92 2.21
CA GLU A 130 6.68 0.21 1.82
C GLU A 130 6.46 1.47 2.65
N GLN A 131 5.19 1.76 2.99
CA GLN A 131 4.85 2.87 3.87
C GLN A 131 5.45 2.67 5.27
N ALA A 132 5.53 1.43 5.75
CA ALA A 132 6.16 1.11 7.03
C ALA A 132 7.61 1.62 7.11
N ARG A 133 8.37 1.58 5.99
CA ARG A 133 9.74 2.14 5.91
C ARG A 133 9.79 3.65 6.20
N ARG A 134 8.70 4.38 5.96
CA ARG A 134 8.63 5.84 6.14
C ARG A 134 8.04 6.24 7.49
N LEU A 135 7.65 5.29 8.34
CA LEU A 135 7.13 5.58 9.68
C LEU A 135 8.20 6.29 10.50
N ARG A 136 7.82 7.42 11.08
CA ARG A 136 8.66 8.23 11.99
C ARG A 136 8.07 8.35 13.39
N VAL A 137 6.75 8.21 13.47
CA VAL A 137 5.97 8.34 14.69
C VAL A 137 5.05 7.14 14.76
N LEU A 138 4.98 6.52 15.93
CA LEU A 138 4.09 5.41 16.22
C LEU A 138 3.16 5.83 17.36
N ALA A 139 1.88 5.96 17.07
CA ALA A 139 0.84 6.15 18.09
C ALA A 139 0.21 4.79 18.37
N LEU A 140 0.27 4.36 19.63
CA LEU A 140 -0.26 3.07 20.07
C LEU A 140 -1.50 3.30 20.91
N ASP A 141 -2.55 2.53 20.64
CA ASP A 141 -3.68 2.44 21.56
C ASP A 141 -3.22 1.71 22.83
N LYS A 142 -3.79 2.07 23.98
CA LYS A 142 -3.38 1.48 25.26
C LYS A 142 -4.11 0.16 25.49
N THR A 143 -5.42 0.19 25.48
CA THR A 143 -6.27 -0.91 25.96
C THR A 143 -6.38 -1.99 24.90
N GLY A 144 -5.92 -3.22 25.18
CA GLY A 144 -5.98 -4.34 24.23
C GLY A 144 -4.86 -4.35 23.18
N THR A 145 -3.98 -3.34 23.17
CA THR A 145 -2.74 -3.33 22.37
C THR A 145 -1.51 -3.37 23.27
N LEU A 146 -1.36 -2.42 24.21
CA LEU A 146 -0.30 -2.44 25.21
C LEU A 146 -0.67 -3.24 26.46
N THR A 147 -1.97 -3.35 26.74
CA THR A 147 -2.51 -4.11 27.87
C THR A 147 -3.32 -5.31 27.39
N GLU A 148 -3.55 -6.28 28.28
CA GLU A 148 -4.35 -7.47 28.00
C GLU A 148 -5.83 -7.18 27.70
N GLY A 149 -6.28 -5.92 27.87
CA GLY A 149 -7.66 -5.51 27.61
C GLY A 149 -8.68 -6.08 28.59
N ARG A 150 -8.23 -6.74 29.67
CA ARG A 150 -9.07 -7.31 30.72
C ARG A 150 -8.63 -6.80 32.09
N PRO A 151 -9.56 -6.36 32.95
CA PRO A 151 -9.23 -5.95 34.30
C PRO A 151 -8.81 -7.17 35.13
N MET A 152 -7.76 -7.01 35.94
CA MET A 152 -7.30 -8.00 36.91
C MET A 152 -7.10 -7.32 38.26
N LEU A 153 -7.52 -7.97 39.34
CA LEU A 153 -7.24 -7.50 40.70
C LEU A 153 -5.77 -7.79 41.01
N VAL A 154 -4.96 -6.74 41.10
CA VAL A 154 -3.51 -6.86 41.34
C VAL A 154 -3.13 -6.78 42.82
N ALA A 155 -4.02 -6.28 43.68
CA ALA A 155 -3.87 -6.26 45.13
C ALA A 155 -5.24 -6.13 45.79
N GLN A 156 -5.41 -6.77 46.94
CA GLN A 156 -6.56 -6.63 47.83
C GLN A 156 -6.01 -6.33 49.23
N GLN A 157 -6.31 -5.15 49.77
CA GLN A 157 -6.03 -4.79 51.15
C GLN A 157 -7.15 -5.27 52.06
#